data_AF-A0A6V7W1F1-F1
#
_entry.id   AF-A0A6V7W1F1-F1
#
_cell.length_a   1.000
_cell.length_b   1.000
_cell.length_c   1.000
_cell.angle_alpha   90.00
_cell.angle_beta   90.00
_cell.angle_gamma   90.00
#
_symmetry.space_group_name_H-M   'P 1'
#
loop_
_entity.id
_entity.type
_entity.pdbx_description
1 polymer ?
#
loop_
_entity_poly.entity_id
_entity_poly.type
_entity_poly.pdbx_seq_one_letter_code
_entity_poly.pdbx_strand_id
1 'polypeptide(L)'
;MFYLAFENSVCKNYITEKFWYLKHLIVPIVLSRRVFKKTKIPDNVYIAVDDYNNVEELAEYLLYLQRNRTAYLKYFEWTKTYRKTTYRLNYYRYSPLARQSYINVINGSNAPEYNPICNLCELLHKQHRKHQKYIIRNIWNYWKSPDVCIDNWADMWLKGKHIKAYNKANWK
;
A
#
# COMPACT_ATOMS: atom_id res chain seq x y z
N MET A 1 16.27 -13.62 -6.20
CA MET A 1 15.78 -13.53 -4.81
C MET A 1 14.47 -12.77 -4.84
N PHE A 2 13.44 -13.32 -4.21
CA PHE A 2 12.10 -12.75 -4.21
C PHE A 2 11.69 -12.34 -2.79
N TYR A 3 10.74 -11.42 -2.67
CA TYR A 3 10.18 -10.99 -1.39
C TYR A 3 8.66 -10.95 -1.49
N LEU A 4 7.96 -11.62 -0.57
CA LEU A 4 6.50 -11.57 -0.51
C LEU A 4 6.07 -10.23 0.09
N ALA A 5 5.72 -9.29 -0.77
CA ALA A 5 5.25 -7.95 -0.42
C ALA A 5 3.71 -7.92 -0.31
N PHE A 6 3.15 -8.85 0.46
CA PHE A 6 1.70 -8.97 0.59
C PHE A 6 1.13 -7.93 1.54
N GLU A 7 0.12 -7.20 1.07
CA GLU A 7 -0.67 -6.35 1.93
C GLU A 7 -1.70 -7.15 2.73
N ASN A 8 -2.16 -6.56 3.83
CA ASN A 8 -3.12 -7.24 4.70
C ASN A 8 -4.47 -7.47 4.01
N SER A 9 -4.79 -6.61 3.03
CA SER A 9 -5.99 -6.66 2.20
C SER A 9 -5.64 -6.13 0.80
N VAL A 10 -6.43 -6.50 -0.22
CA VAL A 10 -6.29 -5.92 -1.56
C VAL A 10 -7.23 -4.75 -1.72
N CYS A 11 -6.69 -3.55 -1.68
CA CYS A 11 -7.45 -2.32 -1.70
C CYS A 11 -6.97 -1.31 -2.74
N LYS A 12 -7.89 -0.48 -3.22
CA LYS A 12 -7.56 0.64 -4.12
C LYS A 12 -6.55 1.57 -3.45
N ASN A 13 -5.42 1.80 -4.12
CA ASN A 13 -4.33 2.68 -3.67
C ASN A 13 -3.61 2.25 -2.38
N TYR A 14 -3.80 1.02 -1.89
CA TYR A 14 -3.14 0.54 -0.69
C TYR A 14 -1.81 -0.14 -1.03
N ILE A 15 -0.75 0.68 -1.08
CA ILE A 15 0.64 0.24 -1.31
C ILE A 15 1.49 0.81 -0.18
N THR A 16 2.09 -0.05 0.63
CA THR A 16 2.84 0.33 1.83
C THR A 16 4.35 0.09 1.69
N GLU A 17 5.09 0.21 2.79
CA GLU A 17 6.54 -0.05 2.87
C GLU A 17 6.94 -1.43 2.36
N LYS A 18 6.03 -2.42 2.41
CA LYS A 18 6.30 -3.78 1.95
C LYS A 18 6.70 -3.82 0.49
N PHE A 19 6.00 -3.08 -0.37
CA PHE A 19 6.38 -2.95 -1.78
C PHE A 19 7.73 -2.24 -1.93
N TRP A 20 7.95 -1.17 -1.17
CA TRP A 20 9.14 -0.32 -1.26
C TRP A 20 10.45 -0.98 -0.77
N TYR A 21 10.39 -2.19 -0.22
CA TYR A 21 11.58 -3.04 -0.06
C TYR A 21 12.30 -3.34 -1.38
N LEU A 22 11.66 -3.07 -2.54
CA LEU A 22 12.28 -3.08 -3.87
C LEU A 22 13.62 -2.29 -3.93
N LYS A 23 13.82 -1.28 -3.08
CA LYS A 23 15.07 -0.51 -2.97
C LYS A 23 16.30 -1.39 -2.64
N HIS A 24 16.08 -2.57 -2.06
CA HIS A 24 17.11 -3.55 -1.75
C HIS A 24 17.50 -4.45 -2.94
N LEU A 25 17.01 -4.16 -4.16
CA LEU A 25 17.23 -4.97 -5.37
C LEU A 25 16.72 -6.40 -5.20
N ILE A 26 15.52 -6.51 -4.66
CA ILE A 26 14.78 -7.77 -4.53
C ILE A 26 13.47 -7.58 -5.31
N VAL A 27 13.05 -8.59 -6.06
CA VAL A 27 11.80 -8.53 -6.82
C VAL A 27 10.62 -8.75 -5.86
N PRO A 28 9.75 -7.76 -5.64
CA PRO A 28 8.56 -7.93 -4.82
C PRO A 28 7.51 -8.77 -5.55
N ILE A 29 6.89 -9.68 -4.81
CA ILE A 29 5.71 -10.45 -5.21
C ILE A 29 4.53 -9.83 -4.46
N VAL A 30 3.57 -9.27 -5.18
CA VAL A 30 2.41 -8.53 -4.63
C VAL A 30 1.13 -9.32 -4.87
N LEU A 31 0.08 -9.03 -4.11
CA LEU A 31 -1.18 -9.74 -4.24
C LEU A 31 -1.89 -9.42 -5.57
N SER A 32 -2.04 -8.14 -5.93
CA SER A 32 -2.83 -7.76 -7.11
C SER A 32 -2.19 -6.71 -8.01
N ARG A 33 -2.14 -6.98 -9.32
CA ARG A 33 -1.72 -6.01 -10.34
C ARG A 33 -2.66 -4.81 -10.45
N ARG A 34 -3.96 -4.99 -10.21
CA ARG A 34 -4.95 -3.90 -10.36
C ARG A 34 -4.72 -2.76 -9.39
N VAL A 35 -4.18 -3.03 -8.20
CA VAL A 35 -3.80 -2.00 -7.22
C VAL A 35 -2.77 -1.04 -7.81
N PHE A 36 -1.91 -1.52 -8.71
CA PHE A 36 -0.84 -0.74 -9.32
C PHE A 36 -1.22 -0.09 -10.66
N LYS A 37 -2.30 -0.52 -11.33
CA LYS A 37 -2.72 0.00 -12.66
C LYS A 37 -2.92 1.51 -12.74
N LYS A 38 -3.37 2.14 -11.65
CA LYS A 38 -3.58 3.61 -11.58
C LYS A 38 -2.36 4.36 -11.02
N THR A 39 -1.24 3.67 -10.82
CA THR A 39 0.01 4.25 -10.31
C THR A 39 0.96 4.56 -11.47
N LYS A 40 2.10 5.19 -11.16
CA LYS A 40 3.21 5.40 -12.12
C LYS A 40 4.30 4.33 -12.01
N ILE A 41 4.03 3.23 -11.32
CA ILE A 41 4.99 2.14 -11.11
C ILE A 41 4.98 1.25 -12.36
N PRO A 42 6.12 1.01 -13.02
CA PRO A 42 6.16 0.15 -14.20
C PRO A 42 5.82 -1.31 -13.87
N ASP A 43 5.12 -1.99 -14.77
CA ASP A 43 4.67 -3.38 -14.53
C ASP A 43 5.80 -4.40 -14.43
N ASN A 44 6.96 -4.09 -15.00
CA ASN A 44 8.14 -4.95 -14.98
C ASN A 44 8.97 -4.82 -13.70
N VAL A 45 8.51 -4.14 -12.63
CA VAL A 45 9.27 -4.06 -11.37
C VAL A 45 8.78 -5.00 -10.28
N TYR A 46 7.69 -5.73 -10.53
CA TYR A 46 7.07 -6.65 -9.57
C TYR A 46 6.33 -7.80 -10.26
N ILE A 47 6.12 -8.87 -9.50
CA ILE A 47 5.31 -10.02 -9.92
C ILE A 47 3.99 -9.94 -9.16
N ALA A 48 2.86 -10.02 -9.85
CA ALA A 48 1.56 -10.04 -9.18
C ALA A 48 1.01 -11.45 -9.16
N VAL A 49 0.52 -11.86 -8.00
CA VAL A 49 -0.01 -13.19 -7.77
C VAL A 49 -1.29 -13.46 -8.58
N ASP A 50 -2.08 -12.42 -8.82
CA ASP A 50 -3.30 -12.49 -9.64
C ASP A 50 -3.06 -12.53 -11.16
N ASP A 51 -1.80 -12.47 -11.62
CA ASP A 51 -1.46 -12.73 -13.03
C ASP A 51 -1.54 -14.23 -13.38
N TYR A 52 -1.59 -15.11 -12.38
CA TYR A 52 -1.55 -16.57 -12.52
C TYR A 52 -2.88 -17.21 -12.10
N ASN A 53 -3.22 -18.34 -12.73
CA ASN A 53 -4.48 -19.04 -12.45
C ASN A 53 -4.46 -19.80 -11.13
N ASN A 54 -3.29 -20.20 -10.66
CA ASN A 54 -3.08 -20.93 -9.42
C ASN A 54 -1.65 -20.72 -8.88
N VAL A 55 -1.36 -21.31 -7.71
CA VAL A 55 -0.05 -21.16 -7.06
C VAL A 55 1.04 -21.94 -7.77
N GLU A 56 0.68 -23.05 -8.43
CA GLU A 56 1.60 -23.90 -9.19
C GLU A 56 2.18 -23.15 -10.38
N GLU A 57 1.35 -22.43 -11.15
CA GLU A 57 1.79 -21.62 -12.29
C GLU A 57 2.72 -20.47 -11.86
N LEU A 58 2.41 -19.82 -10.72
CA LEU A 58 3.31 -18.84 -10.12
C LEU A 58 4.65 -19.49 -9.72
N ALA A 59 4.61 -20.67 -9.08
CA ALA A 59 5.81 -21.37 -8.65
C ALA A 59 6.70 -21.77 -9.85
N GLU A 60 6.10 -22.29 -10.92
CA GLU A 60 6.79 -22.60 -12.18
C GLU A 60 7.48 -21.35 -12.76
N TYR A 61 6.78 -20.21 -12.75
CA TYR A 61 7.36 -18.95 -13.22
C TYR A 61 8.54 -18.49 -12.35
N LEU A 62 8.44 -18.59 -11.03
CA LEU A 62 9.53 -18.23 -10.12
C LEU A 62 10.75 -19.15 -10.31
N LEU A 63 10.53 -20.45 -10.53
CA LEU A 63 11.59 -21.41 -10.85
C LEU A 63 12.23 -21.12 -12.21
N TYR A 64 11.45 -20.73 -13.21
CA TYR A 64 11.96 -20.26 -14.50
C TYR A 64 12.87 -19.05 -14.32
N LEU A 65 12.44 -18.03 -13.56
CA LEU A 65 13.26 -16.84 -13.30
C LEU A 65 14.54 -17.17 -12.51
N GLN A 66 14.49 -18.15 -11.61
CA GLN A 66 15.67 -18.60 -10.88
C GLN A 66 16.72 -19.24 -11.80
N ARG A 67 16.27 -19.93 -12.86
CA ARG A 67 17.14 -20.58 -13.85
C ARG A 67 17.56 -19.65 -15.00
N ASN A 68 16.76 -18.62 -15.29
CA ASN A 68 17.00 -17.67 -16.37
C ASN A 68 17.39 -16.29 -15.83
N ARG A 69 18.70 -16.08 -15.68
CA ARG A 69 19.27 -14.81 -15.19
C ARG A 69 18.87 -13.62 -16.06
N THR A 70 18.84 -13.76 -17.38
CA THR A 70 18.48 -12.67 -18.29
C THR A 70 17.04 -12.23 -18.08
N ALA A 71 16.10 -13.18 -17.93
CA ALA A 71 14.71 -12.87 -17.63
C ALA A 71 14.56 -12.22 -16.25
N TYR A 72 15.26 -12.73 -15.23
CA TYR A 72 15.24 -12.15 -13.89
C TYR A 72 15.80 -10.71 -13.87
N LEU A 73 16.87 -10.42 -14.62
CA LEU A 73 17.47 -9.09 -14.66
C LEU A 73 16.57 -8.03 -15.31
N LYS A 74 15.58 -8.42 -16.12
CA LYS A 74 14.59 -7.48 -16.67
C LYS A 74 13.79 -6.77 -15.56
N TYR A 75 13.61 -7.41 -14.40
CA TYR A 75 12.94 -6.81 -13.25
C TYR A 75 13.69 -5.64 -12.60
N PHE A 76 14.94 -5.42 -13.00
CA PHE A 76 15.78 -4.34 -12.49
C PHE A 76 16.07 -3.26 -13.53
N GLU A 77 15.44 -3.30 -14.71
CA GLU A 77 15.67 -2.28 -15.74
C GLU A 77 15.26 -0.88 -15.28
N TRP A 78 14.30 -0.78 -14.36
CA TRP A 78 13.92 0.48 -13.73
C TRP A 78 15.10 1.19 -13.07
N THR A 79 16.14 0.49 -12.61
CA THR A 79 17.32 1.13 -11.99
C THR A 79 18.15 1.94 -12.97
N LYS A 80 17.93 1.75 -14.28
CA LYS A 80 18.57 2.57 -15.34
C LYS A 80 17.95 3.96 -15.42
N THR A 81 16.66 4.07 -15.07
CA THR A 81 15.87 5.31 -15.20
C THR A 81 15.67 6.00 -13.85
N TYR A 82 15.50 5.24 -12.78
CA TYR A 82 15.16 5.76 -11.46
C TYR A 82 16.26 5.49 -10.43
N ARG A 83 16.55 6.49 -9.60
CA ARG A 83 17.53 6.38 -8.50
C ARG A 83 16.84 5.96 -7.21
N LYS A 84 17.53 5.15 -6.41
CA LYS A 84 17.12 4.86 -5.04
C LYS A 84 17.18 6.14 -4.22
N THR A 85 16.11 6.43 -3.48
CA THR A 85 16.13 7.48 -2.48
C THR A 85 17.04 7.07 -1.32
N THR A 86 18.07 7.87 -1.06
CA THR A 86 19.02 7.67 0.05
C THR A 86 18.63 8.44 1.30
N TYR A 87 17.40 8.97 1.38
CA TYR A 87 16.93 9.71 2.54
C TYR A 87 17.02 8.81 3.79
N ARG A 88 18.07 9.02 4.59
CA ARG A 88 18.03 8.71 6.02
C ARG A 88 16.91 9.57 6.57
N LEU A 89 15.78 8.96 6.90
CA LEU A 89 14.81 9.61 7.77
C LEU A 89 15.54 9.87 9.08
N ASN A 90 15.94 11.13 9.30
CA ASN A 90 16.42 11.60 10.60
C ASN A 90 15.22 11.63 11.54
N TYR A 91 14.78 10.45 11.97
CA TYR A 91 13.64 10.24 12.85
C TYR A 91 13.82 10.93 14.22
N TYR A 92 15.05 11.34 14.55
CA TYR A 92 15.41 12.04 15.79
C TYR A 92 15.34 13.57 15.73
N ARG A 93 14.82 14.17 14.64
CA ARG A 93 14.68 15.64 14.55
C ARG A 93 13.30 16.17 14.93
N TYR A 94 12.53 15.41 15.71
CA TYR A 94 11.43 16.01 16.47
C TYR A 94 12.03 16.95 17.50
N SER A 95 11.61 18.21 17.49
CA SER A 95 11.98 19.16 18.55
C SER A 95 11.53 18.58 19.90
N PRO A 96 12.25 18.86 21.01
CA PRO A 96 11.84 18.44 22.35
C PRO A 96 10.36 18.78 22.67
N LEU A 97 9.83 19.84 22.06
CA LEU A 97 8.44 20.28 22.17
C LEU A 97 7.41 19.28 21.63
N ALA A 98 7.73 18.52 20.58
CA ALA A 98 6.82 17.51 20.03
C ALA A 98 6.72 16.24 20.92
N ARG A 99 7.71 16.03 21.79
CA ARG A 99 7.73 14.92 22.75
C ARG A 99 6.87 15.25 23.98
N GLN A 100 6.82 16.53 24.38
CA GLN A 100 6.08 16.97 25.55
C GLN A 100 4.55 16.88 25.38
N SER A 101 4.04 17.11 24.17
CA SER A 101 2.59 17.04 23.89
C SER A 101 2.01 15.63 23.98
N TYR A 102 2.81 14.59 23.74
CA TYR A 102 2.37 13.19 23.85
C TYR A 102 2.36 12.67 25.29
N ILE A 103 3.27 13.16 26.15
CA ILE A 103 3.43 12.70 27.54
C ILE A 103 2.29 13.20 28.44
N ASN A 104 1.77 14.41 28.18
CA ASN A 104 0.71 14.99 28.99
C ASN A 104 -0.66 14.27 28.87
N VAL A 105 -0.85 13.44 27.85
CA VAL A 105 -2.08 12.63 27.65
C VAL A 105 -2.11 11.40 28.57
N ILE A 106 -0.94 10.89 28.97
CA ILE A 106 -0.80 9.62 29.69
C ILE A 106 -1.01 9.81 31.20
N ASN A 107 -0.80 11.01 31.72
CA ASN A 107 -0.75 11.28 33.16
C ASN A 107 -2.08 11.74 33.79
N GLY A 108 -3.22 11.54 33.12
CA GLY A 108 -4.55 11.62 33.75
C GLY A 108 -4.99 13.00 34.27
N SER A 109 -4.25 14.08 34.03
CA SER A 109 -4.73 15.43 34.31
C SER A 109 -5.68 15.85 33.19
N ASN A 110 -6.98 16.03 33.49
CA ASN A 110 -8.03 16.58 32.63
C ASN A 110 -7.48 17.22 31.34
N ALA A 111 -7.33 16.41 30.30
CA ALA A 111 -7.05 16.98 28.98
C ALA A 111 -8.26 17.89 28.70
N PRO A 112 -8.06 19.19 28.38
CA PRO A 112 -9.16 19.97 27.87
C PRO A 112 -9.75 19.17 26.70
N GLU A 113 -11.05 19.29 26.49
CA GLU A 113 -11.82 18.70 25.38
C GLU A 113 -11.37 19.24 24.00
N TYR A 114 -10.11 19.65 23.89
CA TYR A 114 -9.39 20.00 22.70
C TYR A 114 -9.08 18.71 21.93
N ASN A 115 -10.02 18.32 21.07
CA ASN A 115 -9.73 17.35 20.04
C ASN A 115 -8.87 18.05 18.97
N PRO A 116 -7.55 17.77 18.89
CA PRO A 116 -6.67 18.44 17.94
C PRO A 116 -7.08 18.18 16.49
N ILE A 117 -7.81 17.08 16.23
CA ILE A 117 -8.36 16.75 14.90
C ILE A 117 -9.54 17.68 14.58
N CYS A 118 -10.39 18.01 15.55
CA CYS A 118 -11.49 18.96 15.34
C CYS A 118 -10.97 20.37 15.07
N ASN A 119 -9.98 20.86 15.83
CA ASN A 119 -9.40 22.18 15.56
C ASN A 119 -8.70 22.24 14.19
N LEU A 120 -7.97 21.17 13.83
CA LEU A 120 -7.40 21.04 12.48
C LEU A 120 -8.48 21.08 11.40
N CYS A 121 -9.60 20.36 11.58
CA CYS A 121 -10.73 20.36 10.65
C CYS A 121 -11.33 21.76 10.48
N GLU A 122 -11.54 22.49 11.58
CA GLU A 122 -12.01 23.87 11.54
C GLU A 122 -11.05 24.81 10.80
N LEU A 123 -9.75 24.70 11.05
CA LEU A 123 -8.73 25.50 10.38
C LEU A 123 -8.68 25.21 8.88
N LEU A 124 -8.69 23.94 8.48
CA LEU A 124 -8.74 23.52 7.08
C LEU A 124 -10.01 24.03 6.38
N HIS A 125 -11.16 23.99 7.06
CA HIS A 125 -12.43 24.46 6.52
C HIS A 125 -12.55 25.98 6.43
N LYS A 126 -11.88 26.73 7.31
CA LYS A 126 -11.80 28.20 7.23
C LYS A 126 -11.01 28.66 6.00
N GLN A 127 -9.95 27.94 5.63
CA GLN A 127 -9.00 28.34 4.57
C GLN A 127 -9.44 27.92 3.14
N HIS A 128 -10.21 26.83 2.97
CA HIS A 128 -10.50 26.22 1.66
C HIS A 128 -11.98 26.27 1.23
N ARG A 129 -12.63 27.44 1.25
CA ARG A 129 -14.06 27.56 0.86
C ARG A 129 -14.35 27.42 -0.65
N LYS A 130 -13.34 27.37 -1.53
CA LYS A 130 -13.53 27.47 -3.00
C LYS A 130 -13.57 26.15 -3.79
N HIS A 131 -13.35 24.98 -3.17
CA HIS A 131 -13.35 23.70 -3.89
C HIS A 131 -14.50 22.78 -3.48
N GLN A 132 -14.97 21.97 -4.42
CA GLN A 132 -16.01 20.96 -4.20
C GLN A 132 -15.54 19.94 -3.16
N LYS A 133 -16.31 19.80 -2.08
CA LYS A 133 -15.98 18.93 -0.95
C LYS A 133 -16.62 17.56 -1.13
N TYR A 134 -15.86 16.50 -0.92
CA TYR A 134 -16.37 15.15 -0.78
C TYR A 134 -16.32 14.76 0.71
N ILE A 135 -17.49 14.53 1.32
CA ILE A 135 -17.60 14.18 2.74
C ILE A 135 -17.81 12.67 2.86
N ILE A 136 -16.82 11.97 3.39
CA ILE A 136 -16.96 10.56 3.78
C ILE A 136 -17.67 10.53 5.14
N ARG A 137 -18.96 10.22 5.14
CA ARG A 137 -19.80 10.21 6.36
C ARG A 137 -19.40 9.12 7.36
N ASN A 138 -18.87 8.00 6.86
CA ASN A 138 -18.40 6.90 7.69
C ASN A 138 -17.11 6.35 7.07
N ILE A 139 -15.99 6.66 7.74
CA ILE A 139 -14.67 6.25 7.28
C ILE A 139 -14.50 4.73 7.31
N TRP A 140 -15.09 4.04 8.27
CA TRP A 140 -15.03 2.58 8.36
C TRP A 140 -15.77 1.90 7.23
N ASN A 141 -16.96 2.39 6.87
CA ASN A 141 -17.72 1.87 5.74
C ASN A 141 -17.01 2.14 4.42
N TYR A 142 -16.31 3.27 4.29
CA TYR A 142 -15.49 3.53 3.12
C TYR A 142 -14.37 2.49 2.99
N TRP A 143 -13.60 2.25 4.06
CA TRP A 143 -12.50 1.28 4.04
C TRP A 143 -12.97 -0.16 3.84
N LYS A 144 -14.11 -0.54 4.41
CA LYS A 144 -14.66 -1.90 4.32
C LYS A 144 -15.60 -2.12 3.14
N SER A 145 -15.81 -1.11 2.30
CA SER A 145 -16.67 -1.27 1.12
C SER A 145 -16.03 -2.27 0.15
N PRO A 146 -16.80 -3.22 -0.41
CA PRO A 146 -16.30 -4.14 -1.45
C PRO A 146 -15.77 -3.42 -2.69
N ASP A 147 -16.17 -2.17 -2.89
CA ASP A 147 -15.68 -1.31 -3.98
C ASP A 147 -14.27 -0.74 -3.69
N VAL A 148 -13.79 -0.86 -2.45
CA VAL A 148 -12.53 -0.31 -1.96
C VAL A 148 -11.54 -1.39 -1.56
N CYS A 149 -11.97 -2.45 -0.86
CA CYS A 149 -11.10 -3.47 -0.29
C CYS A 149 -11.66 -4.90 -0.41
N ILE A 150 -10.75 -5.86 -0.54
CA ILE A 150 -11.00 -7.30 -0.48
C ILE A 150 -10.12 -7.87 0.65
N ASP A 151 -10.75 -8.25 1.77
CA ASP A 151 -10.03 -8.69 2.99
C ASP A 151 -9.71 -10.21 2.99
N ASN A 152 -10.57 -11.05 2.41
CA ASN A 152 -10.36 -12.51 2.42
C ASN A 152 -9.53 -13.02 1.22
N TRP A 153 -8.55 -12.25 0.77
CA TRP A 153 -7.83 -12.53 -0.47
C TRP A 153 -7.13 -13.89 -0.47
N ALA A 154 -6.40 -14.21 0.61
CA ALA A 154 -5.59 -15.42 0.70
C ALA A 154 -6.45 -16.69 0.50
N ASP A 155 -7.61 -16.76 1.16
CA ASP A 155 -8.55 -17.87 1.01
C ASP A 155 -9.12 -17.95 -0.41
N MET A 156 -9.40 -16.81 -1.04
CA MET A 156 -9.91 -16.77 -2.42
C MET A 156 -8.87 -17.22 -3.44
N TRP A 157 -7.61 -16.84 -3.25
CA TRP A 157 -6.53 -17.23 -4.14
C TRP A 157 -6.17 -18.71 -3.99
N LEU A 158 -6.05 -19.22 -2.77
CA LEU A 158 -5.80 -20.65 -2.51
C LEU A 158 -6.92 -21.55 -3.06
N LYS A 159 -8.15 -21.03 -3.16
CA LYS A 159 -9.30 -21.74 -3.74
C LYS A 159 -9.44 -21.55 -5.26
N GLY A 160 -8.53 -20.85 -5.94
CA GLY A 160 -8.61 -20.54 -7.38
C GLY A 160 -9.82 -19.67 -7.76
N LYS A 161 -10.36 -18.90 -6.80
CA LYS A 161 -11.57 -18.07 -6.95
C LYS A 161 -11.26 -16.57 -7.04
N HIS A 162 -9.98 -16.17 -7.05
CA HIS A 162 -9.54 -14.78 -7.09
C HIS A 162 -10.06 -14.02 -8.32
N ILE A 163 -10.12 -14.68 -9.49
CA ILE A 163 -10.67 -14.08 -10.72
C ILE A 163 -12.16 -13.71 -10.56
N LYS A 164 -12.95 -14.53 -9.86
CA LYS A 164 -14.37 -14.23 -9.59
C LYS A 164 -14.55 -13.11 -8.56
N ALA A 165 -13.68 -13.04 -7.56
CA ALA A 165 -13.61 -11.94 -6.59
C ALA A 165 -13.41 -10.59 -7.29
N TYR A 166 -12.46 -10.58 -8.22
CA TYR A 166 -12.00 -9.43 -8.95
C TYR A 166 -13.08 -8.80 -9.82
N ASN A 167 -13.86 -9.64 -10.51
CA ASN A 167 -14.97 -9.20 -11.36
C ASN A 167 -16.16 -8.68 -10.54
N LYS A 168 -16.34 -9.19 -9.32
CA LYS A 168 -17.37 -8.70 -8.39
C LYS A 168 -16.98 -7.37 -7.75
N ALA A 169 -15.67 -7.13 -7.60
CA ALA A 169 -15.16 -5.90 -7.03
C ALA A 169 -15.25 -4.78 -8.08
N ASN A 170 -16.23 -3.88 -7.89
CA ASN A 170 -16.62 -2.85 -8.85
C ASN A 170 -15.71 -1.61 -8.72
N TRP A 171 -14.40 -1.79 -8.92
CA TRP A 171 -13.41 -0.73 -8.71
C TRP A 171 -13.52 0.31 -9.83
N LYS A 172 -14.44 1.28 -9.67
CA LYS A 172 -14.52 2.49 -10.49
C LYS A 172 -13.30 3.38 -10.26
#